data_AF-C5J7A3-F1
#
_entry.id   AF-C5J7A3-F1
#
_cell.length_a   1.000
_cell.length_b   1.000
_cell.length_c   1.000
_cell.angle_alpha   90.00
_cell.angle_beta   90.00
_cell.angle_gamma   90.00
#
_symmetry.space_group_name_H-M   'P 1'
#
loop_
_entity.id
_entity.type
_entity.pdbx_description
1 polymer ?
#
loop_
_entity_poly.entity_id
_entity_poly.type
_entity_poly.pdbx_seq_one_letter_code
_entity_poly.pdbx_strand_id
1 'polypeptide(L)'
;MISQFAEVNEQIQTNLNTAGGVGLGGWIGIVIAVGIVLFITGGIIALVISKKMFEKQIKENPPINEKMVRAMYMQMGRKPSESQIRAVMRSVKNAK
;
A
#
# COMPACT_ATOMS: atom_id res chain seq x y z
N MET A 1 16.37 -56.33 20.09
CA MET A 1 15.96 -56.12 18.69
C MET A 1 14.69 -55.30 18.57
N ILE A 2 13.54 -55.70 19.14
CA ILE A 2 12.27 -54.95 19.00
C ILE A 2 12.35 -53.52 19.60
N SER A 3 13.07 -53.32 20.70
CA SER A 3 13.26 -51.99 21.32
C SER A 3 14.04 -51.01 20.43
N GLN A 4 15.08 -51.47 19.73
CA GLN A 4 15.85 -50.63 18.81
C GLN A 4 14.99 -50.17 17.62
N PHE A 5 14.08 -50.99 17.12
CA PHE A 5 13.17 -50.59 16.05
C PHE A 5 12.14 -49.54 16.50
N ALA A 6 11.68 -49.61 17.76
CA ALA A 6 10.79 -48.61 18.33
C ALA A 6 11.49 -47.26 18.51
N GLU A 7 12.71 -47.27 19.04
CA GLU A 7 13.53 -46.07 19.25
C GLU A 7 13.88 -45.40 17.91
N VAL A 8 14.25 -46.18 16.89
CA VAL A 8 14.50 -45.69 15.52
C VAL A 8 13.23 -45.09 14.89
N ASN A 9 12.05 -45.69 15.11
CA ASN A 9 10.79 -45.16 14.58
C ASN A 9 10.41 -43.82 15.23
N GLU A 10 10.59 -43.68 16.53
CA GLU A 10 10.36 -42.42 17.26
C GLU A 10 11.36 -41.32 16.83
N GLN A 11 12.61 -41.71 16.57
CA GLN A 11 13.62 -40.83 16.00
C GLN A 11 13.29 -40.40 14.56
N ILE A 12 12.74 -41.28 13.72
CA ILE A 12 12.29 -40.94 12.37
C ILE A 12 11.13 -39.92 12.42
N GLN A 13 10.15 -40.11 13.32
CA GLN A 13 9.03 -39.17 13.47
C GLN A 13 9.47 -37.79 13.98
N THR A 14 10.44 -37.72 14.89
CA THR A 14 10.99 -36.45 15.37
C THR A 14 11.79 -35.70 14.31
N ASN A 15 12.57 -36.41 13.48
CA ASN A 15 13.31 -35.82 12.35
C ASN A 15 12.39 -35.38 11.20
N LEU A 16 11.26 -36.06 10.97
CA LEU A 16 10.28 -35.66 9.96
C LEU A 16 9.50 -34.39 10.36
N ASN A 17 9.21 -34.24 11.64
CA ASN A 17 8.43 -33.11 12.17
C ASN A 17 9.29 -31.92 12.62
N THR A 18 10.62 -32.00 12.45
CA THR A 18 11.58 -30.97 12.88
C THR A 18 12.53 -30.67 11.74
N ALA A 19 12.38 -29.51 11.11
CA ALA A 19 13.28 -29.02 10.07
C ALA A 19 14.09 -27.83 10.63
N GLY A 20 15.42 -27.95 10.67
CA GLY A 20 16.32 -26.88 11.14
C GLY A 20 16.30 -26.66 12.66
N GLY A 21 15.94 -27.67 13.46
CA GLY A 21 15.87 -27.58 14.93
C GLY A 21 14.58 -26.94 15.46
N VAL A 22 13.63 -26.63 14.58
CA VAL A 22 12.30 -26.10 14.94
C VAL A 22 11.22 -27.04 14.43
N GLY A 23 10.31 -27.44 15.31
CA GLY A 23 9.18 -28.30 14.95
C GLY A 23 8.20 -27.60 13.99
N LEU A 24 7.35 -28.37 13.31
CA LEU A 24 6.31 -27.84 12.39
C LEU A 24 5.45 -26.73 13.04
N GLY A 25 5.11 -26.86 14.33
CA GLY A 25 4.38 -25.84 15.07
C GLY A 25 5.14 -24.51 15.22
N GLY A 26 6.46 -24.56 15.35
CA GLY A 26 7.31 -23.36 15.42
C GLY A 26 7.35 -22.62 14.08
N TRP A 27 7.45 -23.35 12.97
CA TRP A 27 7.40 -22.77 11.62
C TRP A 27 6.06 -22.09 11.33
N ILE A 28 4.94 -22.69 11.74
CA ILE A 28 3.60 -22.09 11.60
C ILE A 28 3.53 -20.76 12.35
N GLY A 29 4.04 -20.72 13.59
CA GLY A 29 4.09 -19.49 14.39
C GLY A 29 4.93 -18.39 13.75
N ILE A 30 6.12 -18.73 13.22
CA ILE A 30 7.01 -17.77 12.53
C ILE A 30 6.34 -17.19 11.29
N VAL A 31 5.73 -18.03 10.45
CA VAL A 31 5.07 -17.58 9.21
C VAL A 31 3.92 -16.61 9.52
N ILE A 32 3.10 -16.91 10.53
CA ILE A 32 2.00 -16.02 10.94
C ILE A 32 2.56 -14.69 11.49
N ALA A 33 3.58 -14.75 12.36
CA ALA A 33 4.20 -13.56 12.92
C ALA A 33 4.80 -12.65 11.84
N VAL A 34 5.56 -13.23 10.90
CA VAL A 34 6.15 -12.50 9.77
C VAL A 34 5.06 -11.94 8.85
N GLY A 35 4.01 -12.72 8.58
CA GLY A 35 2.88 -12.27 7.77
C GLY A 35 2.19 -11.03 8.33
N ILE A 36 1.95 -10.98 9.64
CA ILE A 36 1.34 -9.83 10.31
C ILE A 36 2.26 -8.60 10.23
N VAL A 37 3.55 -8.76 10.51
CA VAL A 37 4.52 -7.67 10.47
C VAL A 37 4.63 -7.09 9.06
N LEU A 38 4.69 -7.94 8.03
CA LEU A 38 4.74 -7.51 6.64
C LEU A 38 3.43 -6.86 6.19
N PHE A 39 2.29 -7.33 6.66
CA PHE A 39 1.00 -6.73 6.32
C PHE A 39 0.86 -5.31 6.89
N ILE A 40 1.22 -5.11 8.16
CA ILE A 40 1.20 -3.80 8.80
C ILE A 40 2.20 -2.86 8.13
N THR A 41 3.45 -3.32 7.98
CA THR A 41 4.53 -2.50 7.41
C THR A 41 4.26 -2.18 5.94
N GLY A 42 3.82 -3.17 5.17
CA GLY A 42 3.43 -3.03 3.76
C GLY A 42 2.24 -2.09 3.58
N GLY A 43 1.22 -2.18 4.44
CA GLY A 43 0.08 -1.27 4.43
C GLY A 43 0.48 0.19 4.68
N ILE A 44 1.32 0.43 5.69
CA ILE A 44 1.80 1.80 6.00
C ILE A 44 2.64 2.34 4.84
N ILE A 45 3.57 1.54 4.31
CA ILE A 45 4.42 1.94 3.18
C ILE A 45 3.56 2.22 1.94
N ALA A 46 2.58 1.37 1.63
CA ALA A 46 1.70 1.55 0.49
C ALA A 46 0.89 2.85 0.57
N LEU A 47 0.38 3.22 1.76
CA LEU A 47 -0.34 4.47 1.96
C LEU A 47 0.57 5.70 1.75
N VAL A 48 1.78 5.68 2.30
CA VAL A 48 2.73 6.80 2.18
C VAL A 48 3.21 6.97 0.74
N ILE A 49 3.58 5.87 0.07
CA ILE A 49 4.02 5.89 -1.33
C ILE A 49 2.90 6.38 -2.23
N SER A 50 1.68 5.87 -2.04
CA SER A 50 0.52 6.29 -2.83
C SER A 50 0.32 7.81 -2.72
N LYS A 51 0.33 8.37 -1.51
CA LYS A 51 0.22 9.83 -1.32
C LYS A 51 1.30 10.61 -2.09
N LYS A 52 2.57 10.22 -1.96
CA LYS A 52 3.67 10.88 -2.67
C LYS A 52 3.54 10.77 -4.19
N MET A 53 3.09 9.61 -4.69
CA MET A 53 2.89 9.39 -6.11
C MET A 53 1.73 10.23 -6.66
N PHE A 54 0.60 10.30 -5.95
CA PHE A 54 -0.53 11.14 -6.34
C PHE A 54 -0.17 12.63 -6.31
N GLU A 55 0.53 13.09 -5.28
CA GLU A 55 1.00 14.49 -5.21
C GLU A 55 1.94 14.83 -6.37
N LYS A 56 2.85 13.93 -6.73
CA LYS A 56 3.75 14.12 -7.87
C LYS A 56 2.96 14.22 -9.18
N GLN A 57 2.01 13.32 -9.40
CA GLN A 57 1.15 13.33 -10.60
C GLN A 57 0.31 14.61 -10.72
N ILE A 58 -0.32 15.05 -9.62
CA ILE A 58 -1.13 16.29 -9.60
C ILE A 58 -0.26 17.52 -9.83
N LYS A 59 1.00 17.52 -9.36
CA LYS A 59 1.94 18.62 -9.58
C LYS A 59 2.41 18.70 -11.03
N GLU A 60 2.66 17.56 -11.67
CA GLU A 60 3.13 17.49 -13.07
C GLU A 60 1.98 17.76 -14.06
N ASN A 61 0.76 17.28 -13.78
CA ASN A 61 -0.43 17.52 -14.60
C ASN A 61 -1.59 18.03 -13.71
N PRO A 62 -1.69 19.35 -13.48
CA PRO A 62 -2.73 19.91 -12.60
C PRO A 62 -4.14 19.63 -13.15
N PRO A 63 -5.09 19.20 -12.31
CA PRO A 63 -6.42 18.76 -12.75
C PRO A 63 -7.30 19.91 -13.29
N ILE A 64 -6.94 21.17 -13.03
CA ILE A 64 -7.71 22.35 -13.44
C ILE A 64 -6.81 23.33 -14.18
N ASN A 65 -7.15 23.60 -15.44
CA ASN A 65 -6.51 24.61 -16.29
C ASN A 65 -7.48 25.78 -16.61
N GLU A 66 -6.96 26.89 -17.15
CA GLU A 66 -7.75 28.11 -17.40
C GLU A 66 -8.89 27.87 -18.39
N LYS A 67 -8.66 26.98 -19.37
CA LYS A 67 -9.66 26.62 -20.38
C LYS A 67 -10.80 25.81 -19.76
N MET A 68 -10.51 24.92 -18.82
CA MET A 68 -11.52 24.16 -18.05
C MET A 68 -12.32 25.08 -17.15
N VAL A 69 -11.68 26.02 -16.45
CA VAL A 69 -12.40 27.03 -15.65
C VAL A 69 -13.29 27.89 -16.56
N ARG A 70 -12.79 28.33 -17.72
CA ARG A 70 -13.58 29.08 -18.71
C ARG A 70 -14.77 28.26 -19.21
N ALA A 71 -14.56 27.00 -19.56
CA ALA A 71 -15.62 26.08 -20.00
C ALA A 71 -16.67 25.86 -18.90
N MET A 72 -16.24 25.75 -17.63
CA MET A 72 -17.14 25.63 -16.49
C MET A 72 -18.02 26.87 -16.30
N TYR A 73 -17.46 28.09 -16.42
CA TYR A 73 -18.24 29.32 -16.39
C TYR A 73 -19.20 29.44 -17.59
N MET A 74 -18.75 29.04 -18.79
CA MET A 74 -19.59 29.03 -19.99
C MET A 74 -20.75 28.04 -19.87
N GLN A 75 -20.57 26.89 -19.22
CA GLN A 75 -21.65 25.94 -18.90
C GLN A 75 -22.68 26.55 -17.93
N MET A 76 -22.25 27.44 -17.04
CA MET A 76 -23.14 28.19 -16.14
C MET A 76 -23.80 29.41 -16.80
N GLY A 77 -23.65 29.59 -18.12
CA GLY A 77 -24.25 30.70 -18.86
C GLY A 77 -23.61 32.06 -18.57
N ARG A 78 -22.45 32.09 -17.91
CA ARG A 78 -21.73 33.32 -17.59
C ARG A 78 -20.47 33.42 -18.44
N LYS A 79 -20.26 34.56 -19.10
CA LYS A 79 -18.97 34.86 -19.75
C LYS A 79 -17.98 35.31 -18.65
N PRO A 80 -16.95 34.52 -18.34
CA PRO A 80 -16.01 34.89 -17.28
C PRO A 80 -15.05 36.00 -17.74
N SER A 81 -14.65 36.88 -16.81
CA SER A 81 -13.51 37.78 -17.01
C SER A 81 -12.19 37.03 -16.78
N GLU A 82 -11.18 37.27 -17.61
CA GLU A 82 -9.82 36.70 -17.47
C GLU A 82 -9.21 36.92 -16.07
N SER A 83 -9.57 38.01 -15.38
CA SER A 83 -9.13 38.26 -14.00
C SER A 83 -9.79 37.32 -12.99
N GLN A 84 -11.07 36.98 -13.19
CA GLN A 84 -11.81 36.05 -12.34
C GLN A 84 -11.32 34.61 -12.54
N ILE A 85 -11.02 34.22 -13.78
CA ILE A 85 -10.44 32.89 -14.10
C ILE A 85 -9.11 32.71 -13.35
N ARG A 86 -8.24 33.72 -13.39
CA ARG A 86 -6.96 33.69 -12.66
C ARG A 86 -7.13 33.69 -11.14
N ALA A 87 -8.12 34.39 -10.61
CA ALA A 87 -8.43 34.36 -9.18
C ALA A 87 -8.86 32.96 -8.71
N VAL A 88 -9.70 32.28 -9.48
CA VAL A 88 -10.13 30.90 -9.22
C VAL A 88 -8.99 29.90 -9.38
N MET A 89 -8.15 30.05 -10.40
CA MET A 89 -6.97 29.18 -10.56
C MET A 89 -6.01 29.28 -9.37
N ARG A 90 -5.84 30.50 -8.81
CA ARG A 90 -5.04 30.71 -7.60
C ARG A 90 -5.67 30.07 -6.36
N SER A 91 -6.99 30.16 -6.19
CA SER A 91 -7.67 29.52 -5.05
C SER A 91 -7.58 27.99 -5.12
N VAL A 92 -7.67 27.40 -6.31
CA VAL A 92 -7.49 25.96 -6.52
C VAL A 92 -6.06 25.52 -6.19
N LYS A 93 -5.06 26.29 -6.63
CA LYS A 93 -3.64 25.98 -6.35
C LYS A 93 -3.29 26.10 -4.86
N ASN A 94 -3.96 27.00 -4.16
CA ASN A 94 -3.73 27.27 -2.73
C ASN A 94 -4.50 26.32 -1.80
N ALA A 95 -5.47 25.53 -2.30
CA ALA A 95 -6.20 24.53 -1.52
C ALA A 95 -5.39 23.24 -1.27
N LYS A 96 -4.07 23.39 -1.10
CA LYS A 96 -3.10 22.30 -0.95
C LYS A 96 -3.06 21.75 0.46
#